data_AF-A0A087FTX3-F1
#
_entry.id   AF-A0A087FTX3-F1
#
_cell.length_a   1.000
_cell.length_b   1.000
_cell.length_c   1.000
_cell.angle_alpha   90.00
_cell.angle_beta   90.00
_cell.angle_gamma   90.00
#
_symmetry.space_group_name_H-M   'P 1'
#
loop_
_entity.id
_entity.type
_entity.pdbx_description
1 polymer ?
#
loop_
_entity_poly.entity_id
_entity_poly.type
_entity_poly.pdbx_seq_one_letter_code
_entity_poly.pdbx_strand_id
1 'polypeptide(L)'
;MRNLVKYVGIGLLVMGLAACDNSDSKAPTVGAAAESNASGQAISLLDGKLSFTLPAGMADQSGKLGTQANNMHVYSDATGQKAVIVIVGDSTNEDLAVLAKRLEDQQRSRDPQLQVVSNKSLEMKGHTLQQLDSIISAKGQTAWSSVILGKVDDKLLTLQVTLPADNQQQAQTEAESIINTLTIQ
;
A
#
# COMPACT_ATOMS: atom_id res chain seq x y z
N MET A 1 -8.35 -56.67 -22.07
CA MET A 1 -7.29 -56.61 -23.09
C MET A 1 -6.00 -56.17 -22.40
N ARG A 2 -4.91 -56.93 -22.61
CA ARG A 2 -3.56 -56.76 -21.99
C ARG A 2 -2.72 -55.73 -22.76
N ASN A 3 -1.66 -55.27 -22.08
CA ASN A 3 -0.39 -54.65 -22.52
C ASN A 3 -0.24 -53.24 -21.91
N LEU A 4 0.56 -52.91 -20.89
CA LEU A 4 1.85 -53.37 -20.34
C LEU A 4 3.07 -53.10 -21.25
N VAL A 5 3.59 -51.87 -21.20
CA VAL A 5 5.00 -51.48 -21.47
C VAL A 5 5.26 -50.24 -20.58
N LYS A 6 5.87 -50.32 -19.39
CA LYS A 6 7.29 -50.51 -19.00
C LYS A 6 8.27 -49.44 -19.53
N TYR A 7 8.66 -48.57 -18.59
CA TYR A 7 9.99 -48.01 -18.32
C TYR A 7 10.83 -47.46 -19.49
N VAL A 8 11.01 -46.14 -19.48
CA VAL A 8 12.30 -45.51 -19.79
C VAL A 8 12.58 -44.53 -18.66
N GLY A 9 13.42 -44.96 -17.72
CA GLY A 9 14.16 -44.05 -16.87
C GLY A 9 15.34 -43.48 -17.65
N ILE A 10 15.83 -42.32 -17.20
CA ILE A 10 17.23 -41.96 -17.04
C ILE A 10 17.19 -40.53 -16.48
N GLY A 11 17.55 -40.42 -15.20
CA GLY A 11 17.89 -39.14 -14.60
C GLY A 11 19.20 -38.65 -15.20
N LEU A 12 19.33 -37.34 -15.34
CA LEU A 12 20.64 -36.71 -15.45
C LEU A 12 20.60 -35.37 -14.72
N LEU A 13 20.91 -35.44 -13.42
CA LEU A 13 21.43 -34.33 -12.64
C LEU A 13 22.91 -34.23 -13.01
N VAL A 14 23.29 -33.18 -13.73
CA VAL A 14 24.71 -32.80 -13.89
C VAL A 14 24.87 -31.40 -13.34
N MET A 15 25.49 -31.35 -12.16
CA MET A 15 26.22 -30.19 -11.69
C MET A 15 27.38 -29.94 -12.65
N GLY A 16 27.40 -28.76 -13.27
CA GLY A 16 28.53 -28.26 -14.03
C GLY A 16 29.17 -27.09 -13.31
N LEU A 17 30.05 -27.39 -12.34
CA LEU A 17 31.12 -26.48 -11.93
C LEU A 17 32.01 -26.24 -13.16
N ALA A 18 31.97 -25.03 -13.71
CA ALA A 18 33.06 -24.55 -14.56
C ALA A 18 34.12 -23.93 -13.66
N ALA A 19 35.33 -24.44 -13.83
CA ALA A 19 36.52 -24.17 -13.05
C ALA A 19 36.88 -22.67 -12.96
N CYS A 20 37.30 -22.28 -11.76
CA CYS A 20 38.32 -21.27 -11.57
C CYS A 20 39.59 -21.73 -12.28
N ASP A 21 40.01 -21.00 -13.31
CA ASP A 21 41.42 -20.78 -13.60
C ASP A 21 41.57 -19.50 -14.41
N ASN A 22 41.96 -18.42 -13.74
CA ASN A 22 43.12 -17.61 -14.12
C ASN A 22 43.26 -16.46 -13.12
N SER A 23 44.45 -16.37 -12.54
CA SER A 23 44.85 -15.31 -11.61
C SER A 23 45.31 -14.12 -12.44
N ASP A 24 44.59 -13.00 -12.43
CA ASP A 24 45.22 -11.70 -12.59
C ASP A 24 44.35 -10.56 -12.05
N SER A 25 45.05 -9.56 -11.53
CA SER A 25 44.55 -8.58 -10.59
C SER A 25 43.74 -7.47 -11.27
N LYS A 26 42.44 -7.39 -10.99
CA LYS A 26 41.72 -6.10 -10.85
C LYS A 26 40.39 -6.34 -10.16
N ALA A 27 40.20 -5.62 -9.06
CA ALA A 27 39.00 -5.61 -8.24
C ALA A 27 37.73 -5.56 -9.12
N PRO A 28 36.66 -6.27 -8.75
CA PRO A 28 35.40 -6.14 -9.44
C PRO A 28 34.94 -4.70 -9.28
N THR A 29 34.76 -4.02 -10.40
CA THR A 29 33.98 -2.80 -10.47
C THR A 29 32.68 -3.03 -9.73
N VAL A 30 32.37 -2.13 -8.79
CA VAL A 30 31.07 -1.97 -8.15
C VAL A 30 30.05 -1.72 -9.26
N GLY A 31 29.59 -2.81 -9.88
CA GLY A 31 28.34 -2.84 -10.60
C GLY A 31 27.30 -2.72 -9.52
N ALA A 32 26.74 -1.52 -9.39
CA ALA A 32 25.55 -1.28 -8.63
C ALA A 32 24.59 -2.44 -8.93
N ALA A 33 24.38 -3.30 -7.93
CA ALA A 33 23.11 -3.94 -7.80
C ALA A 33 22.14 -2.76 -7.74
N ALA A 34 21.56 -2.43 -8.89
CA ALA A 34 20.35 -1.67 -8.90
C ALA A 34 19.43 -2.53 -8.03
N GLU A 35 19.27 -2.11 -6.78
CA GLU A 35 18.15 -2.47 -5.97
C GLU A 35 16.97 -2.26 -6.89
N SER A 36 16.40 -3.36 -7.37
CA SER A 36 15.06 -3.38 -7.87
C SER A 36 14.20 -3.06 -6.66
N ASN A 37 14.18 -1.78 -6.27
CA ASN A 37 13.02 -1.16 -5.67
C ASN A 37 11.90 -1.58 -6.59
N ALA A 38 11.11 -2.56 -6.15
CA ALA A 38 9.98 -3.07 -6.88
C ALA A 38 9.14 -1.85 -7.24
N SER A 39 9.27 -1.39 -8.49
CA SER A 39 8.78 -0.09 -8.90
C SER A 39 7.27 -0.14 -8.76
N GLY A 40 6.76 0.59 -7.77
CA GLY A 40 5.35 0.61 -7.43
C GLY A 40 4.51 1.09 -8.61
N GLN A 41 3.23 0.73 -8.61
CA GLN A 41 2.31 1.16 -9.65
C GLN A 41 1.88 2.61 -9.40
N ALA A 42 2.18 3.51 -10.33
CA ALA A 42 1.67 4.87 -10.28
C ALA A 42 0.16 4.88 -10.55
N ILE A 43 -0.59 5.48 -9.64
CA ILE A 43 -2.03 5.69 -9.72
C ILE A 43 -2.30 7.15 -9.97
N SER A 44 -3.25 7.42 -10.86
CA SER A 44 -3.75 8.76 -11.14
C SER A 44 -5.27 8.75 -11.14
N LEU A 45 -5.85 9.66 -10.37
CA LEU A 45 -7.28 9.85 -10.19
C LEU A 45 -7.61 11.32 -10.44
N LEU A 46 -8.91 11.62 -10.58
CA LEU A 46 -9.40 13.00 -10.77
C LEU A 46 -8.72 13.73 -11.93
N ASP A 47 -8.63 13.06 -13.08
CA ASP A 47 -8.00 13.61 -14.30
C ASP A 47 -6.54 14.09 -14.10
N GLY A 48 -5.79 13.45 -13.19
CA GLY A 48 -4.39 13.81 -12.93
C GLY A 48 -4.15 14.64 -11.67
N LYS A 49 -5.22 15.17 -11.07
CA LYS A 49 -5.13 16.07 -9.91
C LYS A 49 -4.75 15.36 -8.62
N LEU A 50 -4.96 14.04 -8.57
CA LEU A 50 -4.51 13.19 -7.50
C LEU A 50 -3.64 12.07 -8.06
N SER A 51 -2.44 11.91 -7.52
CA SER A 51 -1.59 10.76 -7.84
C SER A 51 -0.81 10.27 -6.64
N PHE A 52 -0.49 8.98 -6.64
CA PHE A 52 0.32 8.30 -5.63
C PHE A 52 0.86 6.98 -6.20
N THR A 53 1.81 6.36 -5.52
CA THR A 53 2.41 5.10 -5.92
C THR A 53 1.98 3.99 -4.97
N LEU A 54 1.43 2.93 -5.52
CA LEU A 54 1.10 1.72 -4.77
C LEU A 54 2.31 0.80 -4.62
N PRO A 55 2.47 0.11 -3.48
CA PRO A 55 3.44 -0.97 -3.34
C PRO A 55 3.19 -2.10 -4.35
N ALA A 56 4.25 -2.82 -4.68
CA ALA A 56 4.14 -4.01 -5.54
C ALA A 56 3.17 -5.05 -4.95
N GLY A 57 2.45 -5.74 -5.83
CA GLY A 57 1.51 -6.80 -5.44
C GLY A 57 0.10 -6.30 -5.08
N MET A 58 -0.14 -4.99 -5.07
CA MET A 58 -1.49 -4.42 -5.03
C MET A 58 -2.11 -4.35 -6.43
N ALA A 59 -3.41 -4.59 -6.51
CA ALA A 59 -4.19 -4.48 -7.74
C ALA A 59 -5.51 -3.77 -7.47
N ASP A 60 -6.04 -3.12 -8.52
CA ASP A 60 -7.34 -2.46 -8.46
C ASP A 60 -8.48 -3.48 -8.29
N GLN A 61 -9.24 -3.32 -7.20
CA GLN A 61 -10.44 -4.07 -6.85
C GLN A 61 -11.71 -3.20 -6.95
N SER A 62 -11.58 -2.00 -7.50
CA SER A 62 -12.71 -1.15 -7.91
C SER A 62 -13.73 -1.96 -8.72
N GLY A 63 -15.00 -1.90 -8.32
CA GLY A 63 -16.11 -2.57 -9.02
C GLY A 63 -16.34 -4.03 -8.61
N LYS A 64 -15.42 -4.67 -7.89
CA LYS A 64 -15.60 -6.05 -7.38
C LYS A 64 -16.29 -6.10 -6.01
N LEU A 65 -16.33 -4.97 -5.31
CA LEU A 65 -16.90 -4.83 -3.96
C LEU A 65 -18.39 -4.42 -3.94
N GLY A 66 -19.08 -4.39 -5.10
CA GLY A 66 -20.51 -4.08 -5.21
C GLY A 66 -20.82 -2.97 -6.23
N THR A 67 -21.99 -2.35 -6.13
CA THR A 67 -22.35 -1.16 -6.92
C THR A 67 -21.44 -0.01 -6.51
N GLN A 68 -20.40 0.23 -7.30
CA GLN A 68 -19.50 1.35 -7.09
C GLN A 68 -20.29 2.66 -7.14
N ALA A 69 -20.13 3.47 -6.10
CA ALA A 69 -20.18 4.90 -6.32
C ALA A 69 -18.90 5.27 -7.10
N ASN A 70 -19.03 6.07 -8.16
CA ASN A 70 -17.93 6.49 -9.04
C ASN A 70 -16.78 7.21 -8.31
N ASN A 71 -16.92 7.42 -7.02
CA ASN A 71 -16.02 8.17 -6.17
C ASN A 71 -15.20 7.29 -5.20
N MET A 72 -15.33 5.96 -5.24
CA MET A 72 -14.56 5.05 -4.39
C MET A 72 -13.68 4.13 -5.22
N HIS A 73 -12.36 4.24 -5.03
CA HIS A 73 -11.35 3.38 -5.63
C HIS A 73 -10.70 2.53 -4.56
N VAL A 74 -10.62 1.22 -4.80
CA VAL A 74 -10.07 0.27 -3.82
C VAL A 74 -8.95 -0.52 -4.46
N TYR A 75 -7.77 -0.45 -3.87
CA TYR A 75 -6.60 -1.22 -4.27
C TYR A 75 -6.25 -2.16 -3.12
N SER A 76 -6.01 -3.44 -3.40
CA SER A 76 -5.58 -4.36 -2.36
C SER A 76 -4.61 -5.40 -2.90
N ASP A 77 -3.89 -6.04 -1.98
CA ASP A 77 -3.19 -7.27 -2.30
C ASP A 77 -4.17 -8.44 -2.50
N ALA A 78 -3.64 -9.59 -2.91
CA ALA A 78 -4.45 -10.79 -3.16
C ALA A 78 -5.16 -11.32 -1.89
N THR A 79 -4.63 -11.03 -0.70
CA THR A 79 -5.23 -11.48 0.57
C THR A 79 -6.26 -10.50 1.13
N GLY A 80 -6.26 -9.23 0.66
CA GLY A 80 -7.09 -8.15 1.19
C GLY A 80 -6.62 -7.62 2.53
N GLN A 81 -5.48 -8.09 3.05
CA GLN A 81 -4.91 -7.62 4.31
C GLN A 81 -4.18 -6.29 4.15
N LYS A 82 -3.67 -6.00 2.94
CA LYS A 82 -3.15 -4.70 2.57
C LYS A 82 -4.13 -4.02 1.63
N ALA A 83 -4.58 -2.82 1.98
CA ALA A 83 -5.53 -2.08 1.17
C ALA A 83 -5.21 -0.58 1.17
N VAL A 84 -5.47 0.05 0.03
CA VAL A 84 -5.51 1.50 -0.15
C VAL A 84 -6.87 1.85 -0.74
N ILE A 85 -7.62 2.67 -0.04
CA ILE A 85 -8.97 3.11 -0.44
C ILE A 85 -8.93 4.61 -0.64
N VAL A 86 -9.42 5.07 -1.79
CA VAL A 86 -9.59 6.49 -2.09
C VAL A 86 -11.06 6.78 -2.21
N ILE A 87 -11.58 7.70 -1.41
CA ILE A 87 -12.96 8.18 -1.47
C ILE A 87 -12.95 9.67 -1.79
N VAL A 88 -13.76 10.06 -2.76
CA VAL A 88 -13.95 11.46 -3.17
C VAL A 88 -15.38 11.88 -2.84
N GLY A 89 -15.54 12.59 -1.73
CA GLY A 89 -16.82 13.12 -1.29
C GLY A 89 -17.10 14.52 -1.81
N ASP A 90 -18.32 14.97 -1.58
CA ASP A 90 -18.65 16.40 -1.67
C ASP A 90 -17.80 17.19 -0.66
N SER A 91 -17.53 18.45 -1.00
CA SER A 91 -16.83 19.37 -0.11
C SER A 91 -17.57 19.58 1.20
N THR A 92 -16.87 20.16 2.18
CA THR A 92 -17.46 20.59 3.45
C THR A 92 -16.75 21.83 3.97
N ASN A 93 -17.49 22.66 4.70
CA ASN A 93 -16.95 23.82 5.42
C ASN A 93 -16.30 23.43 6.76
N GLU A 94 -16.45 22.18 7.21
CA GLU A 94 -15.78 21.68 8.42
C GLU A 94 -14.25 21.70 8.23
N ASP A 95 -13.54 22.01 9.31
CA ASP A 95 -12.08 21.90 9.37
C ASP A 95 -11.65 20.43 9.25
N LEU A 96 -10.55 20.15 8.55
CA LEU A 96 -10.01 18.80 8.40
C LEU A 96 -9.67 18.17 9.76
N ALA A 97 -9.23 18.94 10.75
CA ALA A 97 -8.95 18.46 12.10
C ALA A 97 -10.23 17.98 12.81
N VAL A 98 -11.35 18.68 12.60
CA VAL A 98 -12.67 18.29 13.14
C VAL A 98 -13.15 17.01 12.49
N LEU A 99 -12.99 16.90 11.16
CA LEU A 99 -13.31 15.68 10.42
C LEU A 99 -12.48 14.48 10.90
N ALA A 100 -11.16 14.66 11.06
CA ALA A 100 -10.28 13.62 11.56
C ALA A 100 -10.66 13.19 12.98
N LYS A 101 -11.01 14.15 13.86
CA LYS A 101 -11.47 13.81 15.21
C LYS A 101 -12.76 13.00 15.19
N ARG A 102 -13.72 13.38 14.34
CA ARG A 102 -14.96 12.61 14.16
C ARG A 102 -14.69 11.20 13.64
N LEU A 103 -13.76 11.03 12.70
CA LEU A 103 -13.34 9.70 12.21
C LEU A 103 -12.68 8.87 13.31
N GLU A 104 -11.85 9.48 14.15
CA GLU A 104 -11.24 8.83 15.31
C GLU A 104 -12.33 8.33 16.28
N ASP A 105 -13.31 9.15 16.60
CA ASP A 105 -14.42 8.78 17.50
C ASP A 105 -15.28 7.66 16.90
N GLN A 106 -15.52 7.71 15.59
CA GLN A 106 -16.18 6.62 14.85
C GLN A 106 -15.38 5.32 14.89
N GLN A 107 -14.06 5.37 14.69
CA GLN A 107 -13.19 4.20 14.82
C GLN A 107 -13.24 3.63 16.23
N ARG A 108 -13.13 4.48 17.26
CA ARG A 108 -13.17 4.06 18.67
C ARG A 108 -14.50 3.45 19.08
N SER A 109 -15.61 3.91 18.49
CA SER A 109 -16.92 3.33 18.72
C SER A 109 -17.04 1.89 18.21
N ARG A 110 -16.27 1.53 17.18
CA ARG A 110 -16.24 0.19 16.58
C ARG A 110 -15.15 -0.69 17.19
N ASP A 111 -14.04 -0.06 17.60
CA ASP A 111 -12.91 -0.68 18.25
C ASP A 111 -12.57 0.09 19.56
N PRO A 112 -13.09 -0.37 20.71
CA PRO A 112 -12.76 0.24 22.01
C PRO A 112 -11.27 0.18 22.37
N GLN A 113 -10.48 -0.66 21.69
CA GLN A 113 -9.04 -0.79 21.89
C GLN A 113 -8.22 0.03 20.88
N LEU A 114 -8.86 0.91 20.11
CA LEU A 114 -8.21 1.81 19.15
C LEU A 114 -7.04 2.55 19.81
N GLN A 115 -5.85 2.40 19.23
CA GLN A 115 -4.67 3.17 19.64
C GLN A 115 -4.44 4.25 18.59
N VAL A 116 -4.63 5.51 18.97
CA VAL A 116 -4.29 6.64 18.10
C VAL A 116 -2.80 6.88 18.21
N VAL A 117 -2.09 6.75 17.09
CA VAL A 117 -0.64 6.96 17.02
C VAL A 117 -0.35 8.42 16.70
N SER A 118 -1.07 9.00 15.75
CA SER A 118 -0.92 10.40 15.37
C SER A 118 -2.23 11.00 14.85
N ASN A 119 -2.47 12.28 15.10
CA ASN A 119 -3.54 13.06 14.49
C ASN A 119 -3.01 14.48 14.28
N LYS A 120 -2.53 14.79 13.08
CA LYS A 120 -1.75 16.00 12.80
C LYS A 120 -2.04 16.58 11.43
N SER A 121 -1.83 17.88 11.29
CA SER A 121 -1.78 18.54 9.99
C SER A 121 -0.49 18.14 9.27
N LEU A 122 -0.59 17.99 7.95
CA LEU A 122 0.50 17.67 7.03
C LEU A 122 0.43 18.64 5.86
N GLU A 123 1.50 19.39 5.62
CA GLU A 123 1.63 20.25 4.44
C GLU A 123 2.26 19.46 3.31
N MET A 124 1.58 19.39 2.16
CA MET A 124 2.06 18.65 1.00
C MET A 124 1.87 19.46 -0.27
N LYS A 125 2.99 19.89 -0.86
CA LYS A 125 3.02 20.64 -2.13
C LYS A 125 2.07 21.86 -2.16
N GLY A 126 1.90 22.53 -1.02
CA GLY A 126 1.03 23.71 -0.89
C GLY A 126 -0.42 23.41 -0.49
N HIS A 127 -0.77 22.14 -0.27
CA HIS A 127 -2.05 21.72 0.26
C HIS A 127 -1.93 21.29 1.72
N THR A 128 -2.75 21.86 2.58
CA THR A 128 -2.94 21.39 3.94
C THR A 128 -3.80 20.12 3.94
N LEU A 129 -3.25 19.05 4.49
CA LEU A 129 -3.90 17.77 4.70
C LEU A 129 -3.97 17.48 6.20
N GLN A 130 -4.83 16.55 6.59
CA GLN A 130 -4.89 16.02 7.95
C GLN A 130 -4.64 14.52 7.93
N GLN A 131 -3.65 14.08 8.69
CA GLN A 131 -3.29 12.67 8.83
C GLN A 131 -3.74 12.15 10.19
N LEU A 132 -4.48 11.04 10.19
CA LEU A 132 -4.84 10.26 11.37
C LEU A 132 -4.25 8.85 11.22
N ASP A 133 -3.27 8.53 12.05
CA ASP A 133 -2.70 7.20 12.17
C ASP A 133 -3.23 6.49 13.41
N SER A 134 -3.66 5.26 13.24
CA SER A 134 -4.18 4.43 14.31
C SER A 134 -3.78 2.97 14.14
N ILE A 135 -3.75 2.24 15.26
CA ILE A 135 -3.73 0.79 15.26
C ILE A 135 -5.14 0.33 15.63
N ILE A 136 -5.77 -0.38 14.71
CA ILE A 136 -7.10 -0.96 14.85
C ILE A 136 -6.99 -2.44 15.17
N SER A 137 -7.88 -2.93 16.02
CA SER A 137 -8.00 -4.34 16.41
C SER A 137 -9.39 -4.84 16.06
N ALA A 138 -9.47 -5.84 15.19
CA ALA A 138 -10.73 -6.46 14.81
C ALA A 138 -10.56 -7.99 14.76
N LYS A 139 -11.43 -8.72 15.46
CA LYS A 139 -11.47 -10.21 15.45
C LYS A 139 -10.11 -10.87 15.74
N GLY A 140 -9.29 -10.25 16.59
CA GLY A 140 -7.95 -10.75 16.96
C GLY A 140 -6.85 -10.43 15.95
N GLN A 141 -7.15 -9.67 14.89
CA GLN A 141 -6.15 -9.14 13.95
C GLN A 141 -5.91 -7.66 14.24
N THR A 142 -4.63 -7.27 14.24
CA THR A 142 -4.22 -5.87 14.36
C THR A 142 -3.82 -5.34 12.99
N ALA A 143 -4.28 -4.14 12.67
CA ALA A 143 -3.89 -3.44 11.46
C ALA A 143 -3.48 -2.00 11.77
N TRP A 144 -2.48 -1.54 11.03
CA TRP A 144 -2.11 -0.15 10.96
C TRP A 144 -3.07 0.53 9.98
N SER A 145 -3.62 1.66 10.38
CA SER A 145 -4.52 2.48 9.58
C SER A 145 -3.98 3.89 9.50
N SER A 146 -3.70 4.38 8.30
CA SER A 146 -3.40 5.79 8.04
C SER A 146 -4.49 6.39 7.18
N VAL A 147 -5.18 7.41 7.69
CA VAL A 147 -6.21 8.15 6.97
C VAL A 147 -5.71 9.57 6.70
N ILE A 148 -5.66 9.94 5.42
CA ILE A 148 -5.35 11.30 4.97
C ILE A 148 -6.63 11.95 4.46
N LEU A 149 -6.96 13.11 5.05
CA LEU A 149 -8.03 13.98 4.59
C LEU A 149 -7.45 15.20 3.90
N GLY A 150 -8.08 15.61 2.80
CA GLY A 150 -7.69 16.79 2.06
C GLY A 150 -8.87 17.42 1.33
N LYS A 151 -8.75 18.69 0.96
CA LYS A 151 -9.71 19.34 0.05
C LYS A 151 -9.02 19.62 -1.28
N VAL A 152 -9.58 19.11 -2.36
CA VAL A 152 -9.04 19.25 -3.72
C VAL A 152 -10.20 19.59 -4.64
N ASP A 153 -10.13 20.73 -5.34
CA ASP A 153 -11.16 21.16 -6.30
C ASP A 153 -12.61 21.08 -5.79
N ASP A 154 -12.85 21.63 -4.61
CA ASP A 154 -14.16 21.60 -3.94
C ASP A 154 -14.70 20.16 -3.74
N LYS A 155 -13.79 19.23 -3.46
CA LYS A 155 -14.10 17.86 -3.05
C LYS A 155 -13.33 17.49 -1.80
N LEU A 156 -13.96 16.69 -0.94
CA LEU A 156 -13.29 16.09 0.20
C LEU A 156 -12.62 14.79 -0.24
N LEU A 157 -11.30 14.77 -0.23
CA LEU A 157 -10.51 13.58 -0.45
C LEU A 157 -10.32 12.83 0.87
N THR A 158 -10.49 11.51 0.85
CA THR A 158 -10.09 10.59 1.91
C THR A 158 -9.25 9.48 1.30
N LEU A 159 -7.98 9.40 1.69
CA LEU A 159 -7.10 8.26 1.37
C LEU A 159 -6.91 7.45 2.65
N GLN A 160 -7.34 6.19 2.63
CA GLN A 160 -7.15 5.27 3.74
C GLN A 160 -6.18 4.17 3.32
N VAL A 161 -5.10 4.01 4.08
CA VAL A 161 -4.14 2.91 3.95
C VAL A 161 -4.35 1.98 5.13
N THR A 162 -4.48 0.68 4.88
CA THR A 162 -4.60 -0.36 5.90
C THR A 162 -3.59 -1.45 5.63
N LEU A 163 -2.78 -1.78 6.64
CA LEU A 163 -1.68 -2.74 6.56
C LEU A 163 -1.69 -3.65 7.79
N PRO A 164 -1.24 -4.92 7.69
CA PRO A 164 -1.03 -5.77 8.87
C PRO A 164 -0.08 -5.10 9.87
N ALA A 165 -0.41 -5.16 11.16
CA ALA A 165 0.39 -4.54 12.23
C ALA A 165 1.12 -5.55 13.12
N ASP A 166 1.49 -6.73 12.58
CA ASP A 166 2.39 -7.66 13.27
C ASP A 166 3.73 -6.98 13.62
N ASN A 167 4.22 -6.14 12.70
CA ASN A 167 5.33 -5.23 12.91
C ASN A 167 4.88 -3.79 12.64
N GLN A 168 4.57 -3.06 13.72
CA GLN A 168 4.04 -1.70 13.63
C GLN A 168 4.99 -0.73 12.92
N GLN A 169 6.31 -0.83 13.17
CA GLN A 169 7.28 0.08 12.56
C GLN A 169 7.39 -0.16 11.05
N GLN A 170 7.30 -1.42 10.61
CA GLN A 170 7.27 -1.75 9.20
C GLN A 170 5.99 -1.24 8.53
N ALA A 171 4.83 -1.45 9.17
CA ALA A 171 3.55 -0.98 8.67
C ALA A 171 3.50 0.55 8.57
N GLN A 172 4.01 1.26 9.57
CA GLN A 172 4.18 2.71 9.54
C GLN A 172 5.05 3.15 8.37
N THR A 173 6.24 2.56 8.22
CA THR A 173 7.19 2.91 7.15
C THR A 173 6.57 2.69 5.76
N GLU A 174 5.85 1.58 5.59
CA GLU A 174 5.16 1.28 4.34
C GLU A 174 4.01 2.26 4.08
N ALA A 175 3.20 2.61 5.09
CA ALA A 175 2.15 3.62 4.96
C ALA A 175 2.72 5.00 4.59
N GLU A 176 3.77 5.44 5.29
CA GLU A 176 4.48 6.68 5.01
C GLU A 176 5.08 6.69 3.60
N SER A 177 5.58 5.55 3.10
CA SER A 177 6.12 5.46 1.75
C SER A 177 5.05 5.75 0.68
N ILE A 178 3.81 5.29 0.90
CA ILE A 178 2.67 5.58 0.01
C ILE A 178 2.30 7.06 0.14
N ILE A 179 2.11 7.55 1.37
CA ILE A 179 1.70 8.94 1.64
C ILE A 179 2.72 9.95 1.08
N ASN A 180 4.02 9.67 1.17
CA ASN A 180 5.06 10.55 0.66
C ASN A 180 5.09 10.66 -0.87
N THR A 181 4.48 9.71 -1.58
CA THR A 181 4.31 9.79 -3.04
C THR A 181 3.08 10.57 -3.47
N LEU A 182 2.20 10.91 -2.52
CA LEU A 182 0.97 11.63 -2.79
C LEU A 182 1.29 12.99 -3.42
N THR A 183 0.59 13.28 -4.50
CA THR A 183 0.70 14.54 -5.23
C THR A 183 -0.70 15.04 -5.51
N ILE A 184 -0.91 16.30 -5.16
CA ILE A 184 -2.14 17.05 -5.39
C ILE A 184 -1.75 18.26 -6.26
N GLN A 185 -2.53 18.54 -7.29
CA GLN A 185 -2.36 19.68 -8.20
C GLN A 185 -3.47 20.71 -8.00
#